data_AF-A0A959FDE8-F1
#
_entry.id   AF-A0A959FDE8-F1
#
_cell.length_a   1.000
_cell.length_b   1.000
_cell.length_c   1.000
_cell.angle_alpha   90.00
_cell.angle_beta   90.00
_cell.angle_gamma   90.00
#
_symmetry.space_group_name_H-M   'P 1'
#
loop_
_entity.id
_entity.type
_entity.pdbx_description
1 polymer ?
#
loop_
_entity_poly.entity_id
_entity_poly.type
_entity_poly.pdbx_seq_one_letter_code
_entity_poly.pdbx_strand_id
1 'polypeptide(L)'
;MKHFILGLFLVAVGSQLNGQSSILPLGNRAYHILDRLEITTGVAPTFHSALKPYNRREVTAYASAIDTARISLGLNNRYDLFYIFRDNNEWLAT
;
A
#
# COMPACT_ATOMS: atom_id res chain seq x y z
N MET A 1 39.52 -19.79 -13.94
CA MET A 1 38.14 -19.98 -14.46
C MET A 1 37.10 -20.19 -13.35
N LYS A 2 37.33 -21.08 -12.37
CA LYS A 2 36.44 -21.31 -11.22
C LYS A 2 36.07 -20.04 -10.42
N HIS A 3 37.03 -19.15 -10.16
CA HIS A 3 36.78 -17.88 -9.45
C HIS A 3 35.97 -16.87 -10.28
N PHE A 4 36.07 -16.93 -11.62
CA PHE A 4 35.31 -16.06 -12.51
C PHE A 4 33.84 -16.48 -12.57
N ILE A 5 33.58 -17.80 -12.59
CA ILE A 5 32.22 -18.36 -12.51
C ILE A 5 31.58 -18.05 -11.14
N LEU A 6 32.36 -18.13 -10.06
CA LEU A 6 31.88 -17.80 -8.72
C LEU A 6 31.51 -16.31 -8.59
N GLY A 7 32.30 -15.42 -9.19
CA GLY A 7 32.00 -13.98 -9.25
C GLY A 7 30.73 -13.67 -10.05
N LEU A 8 30.56 -14.34 -11.20
CA LEU A 8 29.35 -14.18 -12.03
C LEU A 8 28.08 -14.63 -11.30
N PHE A 9 28.16 -15.73 -10.54
CA PHE A 9 27.04 -16.24 -9.75
C PHE A 9 26.64 -15.28 -8.63
N LEU A 10 27.61 -14.67 -7.93
CA LEU A 10 27.34 -13.68 -6.87
C LEU A 10 26.66 -12.40 -7.40
N VAL A 11 27.05 -11.93 -8.59
CA VAL A 11 26.42 -10.77 -9.24
C VAL A 11 24.99 -11.07 -9.69
N ALA A 12 24.73 -12.28 -10.17
CA ALA A 12 23.39 -12.69 -10.63
C ALA A 12 22.37 -12.83 -9.49
N VAL A 13 22.81 -13.12 -8.25
CA VAL A 13 21.92 -13.25 -7.08
C VAL A 13 21.58 -11.87 -6.46
N GLY A 14 22.38 -10.84 -6.71
CA GLY A 14 22.19 -9.52 -6.10
C GLY A 14 21.14 -8.61 -6.76
N SER A 15 20.56 -9.00 -7.89
CA SER A 15 19.81 -8.07 -8.76
C SER A 15 18.32 -7.91 -8.47
N GLN A 16 17.77 -8.50 -7.40
CA GLN A 16 16.35 -8.32 -7.05
C GLN A 16 16.12 -8.22 -5.54
N LEU A 17 16.38 -7.03 -4.97
CA LEU A 17 15.98 -6.69 -3.60
C LEU A 17 14.62 -5.99 -3.63
N ASN A 18 13.54 -6.73 -3.35
CA ASN A 18 12.25 -6.14 -3.05
C ASN A 18 12.19 -5.80 -1.55
N GLY A 19 11.99 -4.52 -1.21
CA GLY A 19 11.84 -4.10 0.18
C GLY A 19 10.51 -4.56 0.78
N GLN A 20 10.51 -4.99 2.04
CA GLN A 20 9.27 -5.26 2.78
C GLN A 20 8.54 -3.95 3.08
N SER A 21 7.21 -3.98 3.02
CA SER A 21 6.42 -2.81 3.37
C SER A 21 6.32 -2.59 4.87
N SER A 22 6.31 -1.33 5.29
CA SER A 22 6.16 -0.93 6.68
C SER A 22 4.68 -0.95 7.11
N ILE A 23 4.46 -0.95 8.42
CA ILE A 23 3.13 -0.97 9.02
C ILE A 23 2.65 0.44 9.36
N LEU A 24 1.33 0.65 9.33
CA LEU A 24 0.72 1.84 9.91
C LEU A 24 0.88 1.83 11.44
N PRO A 25 1.46 2.89 12.05
CA PRO A 25 1.55 2.99 13.51
C PRO A 25 0.15 2.94 14.15
N LEU A 26 -0.02 2.16 15.21
CA LEU A 26 -1.28 2.09 15.96
C LEU A 26 -1.70 3.49 16.43
N GLY A 27 -3.00 3.79 16.36
CA GLY A 27 -3.54 5.12 16.68
C GLY A 27 -3.45 6.15 15.54
N ASN A 28 -2.85 5.80 14.40
CA ASN A 28 -2.86 6.69 13.23
C ASN A 28 -4.29 6.93 12.72
N ARG A 29 -4.62 8.18 12.37
CA ARG A 29 -5.95 8.54 11.83
C ARG A 29 -6.32 7.79 10.54
N ALA A 30 -5.34 7.27 9.81
CA ALA A 30 -5.55 6.46 8.61
C ALA A 30 -6.49 5.27 8.86
N TYR A 31 -6.46 4.64 10.04
CA TYR A 31 -7.38 3.54 10.36
C TYR A 31 -8.85 3.96 10.20
N HIS A 32 -9.24 5.06 10.83
CA HIS A 32 -10.62 5.57 10.74
C HIS A 32 -10.98 6.08 9.35
N ILE A 33 -10.00 6.59 8.60
CA ILE A 33 -10.21 6.99 7.20
C ILE A 33 -10.54 5.75 6.36
N LEU A 34 -9.78 4.66 6.51
CA LEU A 34 -10.00 3.43 5.77
C LEU A 34 -11.36 2.80 6.11
N ASP A 35 -11.72 2.75 7.40
CA ASP A 35 -13.02 2.26 7.84
C ASP A 35 -14.17 3.10 7.24
N ARG A 36 -14.03 4.44 7.21
CA ARG A 36 -15.02 5.33 6.57
C ARG A 36 -15.09 5.10 5.07
N LEU A 37 -13.95 4.97 4.40
CA LEU A 37 -13.91 4.73 2.96
C LEU A 37 -14.60 3.40 2.61
N GLU A 38 -14.38 2.34 3.39
CA GLU A 38 -15.09 1.06 3.26
C GLU A 38 -16.61 1.25 3.33
N ILE A 39 -17.09 1.92 4.39
CA ILE A 39 -18.54 2.13 4.60
C ILE A 39 -19.15 3.01 3.51
N THR A 40 -18.48 4.10 3.13
CA THR A 40 -19.05 5.11 2.23
C THR A 40 -18.94 4.76 0.75
N THR A 41 -17.93 3.97 0.37
CA THR A 41 -17.71 3.58 -1.03
C THR A 41 -18.29 2.21 -1.34
N GLY A 42 -18.46 1.35 -0.31
CA GLY A 42 -18.85 -0.04 -0.49
C GLY A 42 -17.77 -0.91 -1.14
N VAL A 43 -16.58 -0.37 -1.39
CA VAL A 43 -15.44 -1.11 -1.96
C VAL A 43 -14.79 -1.90 -0.83
N ALA A 44 -14.80 -3.22 -0.95
CA ALA A 44 -14.19 -4.09 0.05
C ALA A 44 -12.65 -4.01 -0.01
N PRO A 45 -11.97 -3.86 1.13
CA PRO A 45 -10.51 -3.96 1.18
C PRO A 45 -10.03 -5.40 0.95
N THR A 46 -8.78 -5.54 0.52
CA THR A 46 -8.11 -6.85 0.40
C THR A 46 -7.63 -7.38 1.75
N PHE A 47 -7.67 -6.55 2.80
CA PHE A 47 -7.31 -6.88 4.17
C PHE A 47 -8.54 -6.90 5.09
N HIS A 48 -8.45 -7.55 6.25
CA HIS A 48 -9.51 -7.54 7.24
C HIS A 48 -9.46 -6.27 8.10
N SER A 49 -10.47 -5.41 8.03
CA SER A 49 -10.54 -4.13 8.78
C SER A 49 -10.56 -4.30 10.32
N ALA A 50 -10.82 -5.51 10.83
CA ALA A 50 -10.67 -5.82 12.25
C ALA A 50 -9.22 -6.14 12.68
N LEU A 51 -8.35 -6.52 11.74
CA LEU A 51 -6.99 -7.00 12.03
C LEU A 51 -5.96 -5.89 11.80
N LYS A 52 -5.50 -5.31 12.91
CA LYS A 52 -4.49 -4.24 12.93
C LYS A 52 -3.14 -4.80 13.43
N PRO A 53 -2.00 -4.22 13.03
CA PRO A 53 -1.83 -3.05 12.16
C PRO A 53 -1.93 -3.38 10.66
N TYR A 54 -2.27 -2.39 9.83
CA TYR A 54 -2.32 -2.56 8.38
C TYR A 54 -0.94 -2.35 7.74
N ASN A 55 -0.67 -3.08 6.67
CA ASN A 55 0.49 -2.87 5.84
C ASN A 55 0.29 -1.66 4.92
N ARG A 56 1.27 -0.75 4.81
CA ARG A 56 1.14 0.47 4.02
C ARG A 56 0.94 0.18 2.52
N ARG A 57 1.50 -0.91 2.00
CA ARG A 57 1.27 -1.36 0.63
C ARG A 57 -0.20 -1.75 0.40
N GLU A 58 -0.79 -2.48 1.34
CA GLU A 58 -2.20 -2.90 1.25
C GLU A 58 -3.14 -1.71 1.37
N VAL A 59 -2.80 -0.75 2.22
CA VAL A 59 -3.52 0.52 2.37
C VAL A 59 -3.51 1.33 1.07
N THR A 60 -2.34 1.48 0.43
CA THR A 60 -2.24 2.16 -0.86
C THR A 60 -2.98 1.41 -1.96
N ALA A 61 -2.86 0.08 -2.01
CA ALA A 61 -3.59 -0.75 -2.98
C ALA A 61 -5.11 -0.59 -2.84
N TYR A 62 -5.62 -0.54 -1.61
CA TYR A 62 -7.04 -0.31 -1.36
C TYR A 62 -7.49 1.10 -1.77
N ALA A 63 -6.71 2.13 -1.44
CA ALA A 63 -7.00 3.50 -1.88
C ALA A 63 -7.04 3.61 -3.41
N SER A 64 -6.11 2.95 -4.11
CA SER A 64 -6.10 2.87 -5.58
C SER A 64 -7.32 2.12 -6.14
N ALA A 65 -7.77 1.06 -5.47
CA ALA A 65 -8.97 0.34 -5.85
C ALA A 65 -10.21 1.24 -5.78
N ILE A 66 -10.34 2.05 -4.71
CA ILE A 66 -11.43 3.04 -4.59
C ILE A 66 -11.34 4.11 -5.68
N ASP A 67 -10.16 4.68 -5.91
CA ASP A 67 -9.95 5.75 -6.90
C ASP A 67 -10.31 5.28 -8.32
N THR A 68 -10.11 4.00 -8.61
CA THR A 68 -10.40 3.39 -9.92
C THR A 68 -11.76 2.68 -10.02
N ALA A 69 -12.53 2.59 -8.93
CA ALA A 69 -13.80 1.86 -8.87
C ALA A 69 -14.94 2.43 -9.73
N ARG A 70 -14.71 3.53 -10.47
CA ARG A 70 -15.72 4.24 -11.30
C ARG A 70 -16.99 4.63 -10.52
N ILE A 71 -16.83 4.91 -9.23
CA ILE A 71 -17.90 5.41 -8.36
C ILE A 71 -17.82 6.94 -8.21
N SER A 72 -18.95 7.57 -7.90
CA SER A 72 -18.96 8.99 -7.58
C SER A 72 -18.37 9.23 -6.20
N LEU A 73 -17.16 9.81 -6.15
CA LEU A 73 -16.51 10.18 -4.90
C LEU A 73 -16.83 11.62 -4.53
N GLY A 74 -17.45 11.79 -3.36
CA GLY A 74 -17.64 13.10 -2.73
C GLY A 74 -16.32 13.75 -2.34
N LEU A 75 -16.35 15.07 -2.10
CA LEU A 75 -15.14 15.86 -1.84
C LEU A 75 -14.34 15.35 -0.63
N ASN A 76 -15.02 14.96 0.45
CA ASN A 76 -14.36 14.42 1.65
C ASN A 76 -13.56 13.14 1.36
N ASN A 77 -14.16 12.20 0.61
CA ASN A 77 -13.48 10.95 0.24
C ASN A 77 -12.26 11.23 -0.66
N ARG A 78 -12.30 12.26 -1.50
CA ARG A 78 -11.12 12.67 -2.30
C ARG A 78 -10.00 13.21 -1.42
N TYR A 79 -10.30 14.02 -0.40
CA TYR A 79 -9.30 14.48 0.56
C TYR A 79 -8.73 13.34 1.40
N ASP A 80 -9.57 12.35 1.73
CA ASP A 80 -9.13 11.14 2.42
C ASP A 80 -8.15 10.32 1.59
N LEU A 81 -8.50 10.04 0.33
CA LEU A 81 -7.60 9.37 -0.60
C LEU A 81 -6.29 10.15 -0.77
N PHE A 82 -6.37 11.47 -0.94
CA PHE A 82 -5.18 12.32 -1.00
C PHE A 82 -4.31 12.20 0.25
N TYR A 83 -4.90 12.19 1.46
CA TYR A 83 -4.15 11.98 2.69
C TYR A 83 -3.45 10.61 2.70
N ILE A 84 -4.16 9.54 2.33
CA ILE A 84 -3.60 8.18 2.28
C ILE A 84 -2.44 8.11 1.27
N PHE A 85 -2.63 8.62 0.05
CA PHE A 85 -1.61 8.62 -0.99
C PHE A 85 -0.39 9.47 -0.61
N ARG A 86 -0.60 10.62 0.04
CA ARG A 86 0.50 11.49 0.49
C ARG A 86 1.33 10.83 1.59
N ASP A 87 0.67 10.17 2.55
CA ASP A 87 1.37 9.50 3.64
C ASP A 87 2.13 8.28 3.11
N ASN A 88 1.51 7.47 2.24
CA ASN A 88 2.05 6.19 1.75
C ASN A 88 2.61 6.28 0.31
N ASN A 89 3.24 7.41 -0.01
CA ASN A 89 3.67 7.73 -1.39
C ASN A 89 4.73 6.78 -1.94
N GLU A 90 5.48 6.10 -1.06
CA GLU A 90 6.49 5.11 -1.42
C GLU A 90 5.90 3.89 -2.16
N TRP A 91 4.58 3.67 -2.04
CA TRP A 91 3.86 2.56 -2.67
C TRP A 91 3.05 2.96 -3.92
N LEU A 92 3.18 4.20 -4.41
CA LEU A 92 2.45 4.66 -5.62
C LEU A 92 3.13 4.31 -6.94
N ALA A 93 4.45 4.09 -6.92
CA ALA A 93 5.27 3.86 -8.11
C ALA A 93 5.78 2.41 -8.24
N THR A 94 5.24 1.49 -7.42
CA THR A 94 5.64 0.09 -7.35
C THR A 94 4.67 -0.80 -8.11
#